data_AF-A0A6P5FTH1-F1
#
_entry.id   AF-A0A6P5FTH1-F1
#
_cell.length_a   1.000
_cell.length_b   1.000
_cell.length_c   1.000
_cell.angle_alpha   90.00
_cell.angle_beta   90.00
_cell.angle_gamma   90.00
#
_symmetry.space_group_name_H-M   'P 1'
#
loop_
_entity.id
_entity.type
_entity.pdbx_description
1 polymer ?
#
loop_
_entity_poly.entity_id
_entity_poly.type
_entity_poly.pdbx_seq_one_letter_code
_entity_poly.pdbx_strand_id
1 'polypeptide(L)'
;MRKQLSTRFRSTKPASHRLPPKALSPTAVASSPSSSSSSSSLTPGRGGRRSRCPKSEWCVYLILSSRLNRSYVGVTTNFVRRLKQHNGEIKGGAKAASAGRPWSLACIIRGFVDRSEACRFESLWKSISRKMSRKKKEENAVNPVLQHREAALNRVKTEFDCSCLGIEWQSPALN
;
A
#
# COMPACT_ATOMS: atom_id res chain seq x y z
N MET A 1 -17.27 21.78 52.25
CA MET A 1 -18.47 21.12 51.70
C MET A 1 -18.06 20.16 50.59
N ARG A 2 -18.43 18.88 50.73
CA ARG A 2 -18.06 17.76 49.85
C ARG A 2 -18.93 17.78 48.58
N LYS A 3 -18.35 17.54 47.41
CA LYS A 3 -19.11 17.06 46.23
C LYS A 3 -18.37 15.88 45.61
N GLN A 4 -18.85 14.69 45.97
CA GLN A 4 -18.51 13.40 45.35
C GLN A 4 -19.15 13.36 43.96
N LEU A 5 -18.38 13.01 42.92
CA LEU A 5 -18.92 12.69 41.59
C LEU A 5 -18.81 11.18 41.39
N SER A 6 -19.92 10.48 41.59
CA SER A 6 -20.12 9.08 41.23
C SER A 6 -21.07 9.03 40.05
N THR A 7 -20.60 8.58 38.88
CA THR A 7 -21.48 8.02 37.85
C THR A 7 -20.81 6.79 37.23
N ARG A 8 -21.49 5.65 37.39
CA ARG A 8 -21.09 4.30 37.02
C ARG A 8 -21.56 4.04 35.58
N PHE A 9 -20.66 3.74 34.66
CA PHE A 9 -21.05 3.32 33.30
C PHE A 9 -21.65 1.91 33.34
N ARG A 10 -22.90 1.75 32.88
CA ARG A 10 -23.51 0.45 32.58
C ARG A 10 -23.00 -0.04 31.23
N SER A 11 -22.28 -1.17 31.24
CA SER A 11 -21.88 -1.90 30.04
C SER A 11 -22.94 -2.96 29.71
N THR A 12 -23.65 -2.81 28.60
CA THR A 12 -24.55 -3.83 28.06
C THR A 12 -23.87 -4.51 26.86
N LYS A 13 -23.51 -5.78 27.06
CA LYS A 13 -23.07 -6.70 26.00
C LYS A 13 -24.24 -6.99 25.05
N PRO A 14 -24.09 -6.90 23.72
CA PRO A 14 -25.06 -7.48 22.81
C PRO A 14 -24.85 -9.00 22.68
N ALA A 15 -25.94 -9.73 22.86
CA ALA A 15 -26.04 -11.17 22.72
C ALA A 15 -25.95 -11.60 21.25
N SER A 16 -25.18 -12.67 21.01
CA SER A 16 -25.04 -13.34 19.73
C SER A 16 -26.29 -14.19 19.46
N HIS A 17 -27.03 -13.89 18.40
CA HIS A 17 -28.15 -14.72 17.95
C HIS A 17 -28.01 -15.11 16.48
N ARG A 18 -27.79 -16.42 16.32
CA ARG A 18 -28.21 -17.36 15.27
C ARG A 18 -28.36 -16.88 13.82
N LEU A 19 -27.54 -17.53 13.00
CA LEU A 19 -27.71 -17.77 11.56
C LEU A 19 -29.08 -18.41 11.24
N PRO A 20 -29.71 -18.03 10.11
CA PRO A 20 -30.69 -18.87 9.41
C PRO A 20 -30.07 -19.63 8.21
N PRO A 21 -30.54 -20.87 7.90
CA PRO A 21 -30.08 -21.67 6.75
C PRO A 21 -31.05 -21.69 5.55
N LYS A 22 -30.64 -22.44 4.50
CA LYS A 22 -31.33 -22.89 3.24
C LYS A 22 -31.20 -21.96 2.02
N ALA A 23 -30.98 -22.42 0.78
CA ALA A 23 -31.13 -23.76 0.18
C ALA A 23 -30.20 -23.96 -1.04
N LEU A 24 -29.76 -25.21 -1.25
CA LEU A 24 -29.19 -25.73 -2.51
C LEU A 24 -30.25 -26.57 -3.25
N SER A 25 -30.18 -26.52 -4.58
CA SER A 25 -30.91 -27.30 -5.58
C SER A 25 -30.42 -28.77 -5.69
N PRO A 26 -31.18 -29.67 -6.34
CA PRO A 26 -30.95 -31.12 -6.28
C PRO A 26 -30.23 -31.73 -7.50
N THR A 27 -29.83 -33.01 -7.32
CA THR A 27 -29.64 -34.07 -8.35
C THR A 27 -28.26 -34.09 -9.05
N ALA A 28 -27.53 -35.19 -9.30
CA ALA A 28 -27.41 -36.58 -8.85
C ALA A 28 -26.12 -37.17 -9.49
N VAL A 29 -25.77 -38.42 -9.12
CA VAL A 29 -24.85 -39.41 -9.76
C VAL A 29 -23.33 -39.12 -9.74
N ALA A 30 -22.49 -39.81 -8.96
CA ALA A 30 -22.05 -41.22 -8.93
C ALA A 30 -20.82 -41.53 -9.82
N SER A 31 -19.86 -42.25 -9.22
CA SER A 31 -18.77 -43.08 -9.79
C SER A 31 -17.33 -42.53 -9.71
N SER A 32 -16.55 -43.08 -8.78
CA SER A 32 -15.08 -43.35 -8.90
C SER A 32 -14.89 -44.63 -9.75
N PRO A 33 -13.67 -45.14 -10.13
CA PRO A 33 -12.31 -44.86 -9.61
C PRO A 33 -11.13 -44.89 -10.65
N SER A 34 -9.89 -44.64 -10.15
CA SER A 34 -8.56 -45.13 -10.64
C SER A 34 -8.09 -44.73 -12.06
N SER A 35 -6.82 -44.58 -12.46
CA SER A 35 -5.46 -44.81 -11.94
C SER A 35 -4.47 -44.38 -13.05
N SER A 36 -3.23 -43.97 -12.70
CA SER A 36 -1.95 -44.12 -13.47
C SER A 36 -1.86 -43.53 -14.91
N SER A 37 -0.77 -43.03 -15.51
CA SER A 37 0.69 -43.05 -15.27
C SER A 37 1.38 -42.35 -16.47
N SER A 38 2.62 -41.87 -16.27
CA SER A 38 3.74 -41.80 -17.26
C SER A 38 3.72 -40.71 -18.36
N SER A 39 4.71 -39.80 -18.41
CA SER A 39 5.98 -39.90 -19.21
C SER A 39 5.73 -39.66 -20.72
N SER A 40 6.43 -38.85 -21.51
CA SER A 40 7.80 -38.31 -21.49
C SER A 40 8.04 -37.48 -22.78
N SER A 41 9.13 -36.69 -22.80
CA SER A 41 9.99 -36.43 -24.00
C SER A 41 9.49 -35.49 -25.13
N LEU A 42 10.25 -34.66 -25.85
CA LEU A 42 11.66 -34.21 -25.90
C LEU A 42 11.73 -32.88 -26.73
N THR A 43 12.77 -32.08 -26.44
CA THR A 43 13.43 -30.88 -27.05
C THR A 43 13.26 -30.58 -28.57
N PRO A 44 13.48 -29.34 -29.13
CA PRO A 44 14.71 -28.52 -28.95
C PRO A 44 14.67 -26.97 -29.05
N GLY A 45 15.69 -26.33 -28.45
CA GLY A 45 16.47 -25.20 -28.98
C GLY A 45 15.80 -23.88 -29.38
N ARG A 46 16.01 -22.82 -28.58
CA ARG A 46 16.50 -21.52 -29.08
C ARG A 46 16.83 -20.56 -27.93
N GLY A 47 18.04 -20.02 -27.95
CA GLY A 47 18.43 -18.86 -27.15
C GLY A 47 17.56 -17.65 -27.52
N GLY A 48 16.45 -17.48 -26.82
CA GLY A 48 15.71 -16.23 -26.79
C GLY A 48 16.16 -15.47 -25.57
N ARG A 49 16.89 -14.37 -25.74
CA ARG A 49 16.89 -13.28 -24.75
C ARG A 49 15.42 -13.00 -24.48
N ARG A 50 14.89 -13.51 -23.36
CA ARG A 50 13.51 -13.24 -22.95
C ARG A 50 13.43 -11.73 -22.88
N SER A 51 12.79 -11.12 -23.87
CA SER A 51 12.19 -9.80 -23.73
C SER A 51 11.38 -9.91 -22.46
N ARG A 52 11.92 -9.40 -21.35
CA ARG A 52 11.17 -9.28 -20.10
C ARG A 52 10.01 -8.38 -20.47
N CYS A 53 8.85 -8.99 -20.75
CA CYS A 53 7.60 -8.34 -20.50
C CYS A 53 7.76 -7.68 -19.13
N PRO A 54 7.45 -6.39 -18.97
CA PRO A 54 7.68 -5.72 -17.71
C PRO A 54 6.85 -6.48 -16.69
N LYS A 55 7.51 -7.31 -15.87
CA LYS A 55 6.88 -7.90 -14.71
C LYS A 55 6.35 -6.71 -13.93
N SER A 56 5.10 -6.78 -13.49
CA SER A 56 4.52 -5.74 -12.66
C SER A 56 5.28 -5.72 -11.34
N GLU A 57 6.38 -4.98 -11.30
CA GLU A 57 7.23 -4.84 -10.13
C GLU A 57 6.45 -4.12 -9.05
N TRP A 58 6.67 -4.54 -7.80
CA TRP A 58 6.13 -3.82 -6.67
C TRP A 58 6.82 -2.46 -6.58
N CYS A 59 6.04 -1.44 -6.28
CA CYS A 59 6.55 -0.10 -6.05
C CYS A 59 5.95 0.47 -4.77
N VAL A 60 6.77 1.25 -4.06
CA VAL A 60 6.35 2.08 -2.95
C VAL A 60 6.23 3.50 -3.48
N TYR A 61 5.11 4.16 -3.21
CA TYR A 61 4.87 5.52 -3.66
C TYR A 61 4.53 6.44 -2.50
N LEU A 62 4.92 7.70 -2.65
CA LEU A 62 4.57 8.83 -1.82
C LEU A 62 3.77 9.82 -2.67
N ILE A 63 2.56 10.10 -2.24
CA ILE A 63 1.71 11.15 -2.81
C ILE A 63 1.45 12.25 -1.78
N LEU A 64 1.28 13.46 -2.27
CA LEU A 64 0.96 14.64 -1.48
C LEU A 64 -0.41 15.16 -1.86
N SER A 65 -1.13 15.69 -0.88
CA SER A 65 -2.32 16.48 -1.16
C SER A 65 -1.90 17.90 -1.52
N SER A 66 -2.42 18.44 -2.62
CA SER A 66 -2.19 19.84 -2.97
C SER A 66 -2.95 20.80 -2.04
N ARG A 67 -4.07 20.34 -1.44
CA ARG A 67 -4.94 21.16 -0.59
C ARG A 67 -4.64 21.04 0.90
N LEU A 68 -4.06 19.92 1.32
CA LEU A 68 -3.78 19.63 2.72
C LEU A 68 -2.29 19.36 2.89
N ASN A 69 -1.73 19.74 4.03
CA ASN A 69 -0.38 19.37 4.43
C ASN A 69 -0.35 17.89 4.89
N ARG A 70 -0.73 16.98 3.99
CA ARG A 70 -0.84 15.54 4.23
C ARG A 70 -0.14 14.77 3.12
N SER A 71 0.56 13.72 3.54
CA SER A 71 1.20 12.75 2.66
C SER A 71 0.55 11.38 2.83
N TYR A 72 0.53 10.59 1.77
CA TYR A 72 0.20 9.17 1.84
C TYR A 72 1.34 8.34 1.26
N VAL A 73 1.70 7.26 1.97
CA VAL A 73 2.68 6.27 1.51
C VAL A 73 1.96 4.93 1.37
N GLY A 74 2.13 4.26 0.24
CA GLY A 74 1.54 2.96 0.00
C GLY A 74 2.32 2.12 -1.01
N VAL A 75 1.87 0.89 -1.17
CA VAL A 75 2.47 -0.12 -2.06
C VAL A 75 1.50 -0.47 -3.18
N THR A 76 1.99 -0.65 -4.40
CA THR A 76 1.18 -1.11 -5.54
C THR A 76 2.06 -1.69 -6.64
N THR A 77 1.47 -2.45 -7.56
CA THR A 77 2.11 -2.87 -8.82
C THR A 77 1.75 -1.95 -9.98
N ASN A 78 0.69 -1.14 -9.85
CA ASN A 78 0.24 -0.21 -10.89
C ASN A 78 -0.08 1.15 -10.28
N PHE A 79 0.93 2.02 -10.26
CA PHE A 79 0.83 3.35 -9.67
C PHE A 79 -0.21 4.24 -10.37
N VAL A 80 -0.23 4.26 -11.70
CA VAL A 80 -1.16 5.11 -12.47
C VAL A 80 -2.60 4.78 -12.11
N ARG A 81 -2.97 3.49 -12.12
CA ARG A 81 -4.30 3.04 -11.69
C ARG A 81 -4.57 3.45 -10.24
N ARG A 82 -3.60 3.28 -9.34
CA ARG A 82 -3.78 3.59 -7.92
C ARG A 82 -3.95 5.09 -7.67
N LEU A 83 -3.27 5.95 -8.41
CA LEU A 83 -3.41 7.40 -8.34
C LEU A 83 -4.82 7.84 -8.78
N LYS A 84 -5.32 7.30 -9.89
CA LYS A 84 -6.70 7.54 -10.35
C LYS A 84 -7.74 7.11 -9.30
N GLN A 85 -7.50 6.00 -8.59
CA GLN A 85 -8.36 5.58 -7.46
C GLN A 85 -8.32 6.58 -6.29
N HIS A 86 -7.13 7.08 -5.95
CA HIS A 86 -6.96 8.09 -4.89
C HIS A 86 -7.65 9.40 -5.27
N ASN A 87 -7.60 9.82 -6.53
CA ASN A 87 -8.30 11.00 -7.06
C ASN A 87 -9.79 10.78 -7.33
N GLY A 88 -10.26 9.54 -7.33
CA GLY A 88 -11.68 9.20 -7.48
C GLY A 88 -12.17 9.13 -8.91
N GLU A 89 -11.27 9.18 -9.89
CA GLU A 89 -11.57 8.96 -11.30
C GLU A 89 -12.07 7.52 -11.55
N ILE A 90 -11.60 6.57 -10.74
CA ILE A 90 -12.02 5.16 -10.82
C ILE A 90 -12.36 4.57 -9.45
N LYS A 91 -13.22 3.56 -9.43
CA LYS A 91 -13.67 2.86 -8.22
C LYS A 91 -12.53 2.08 -7.53
N GLY A 92 -12.66 1.87 -6.22
CA GLY A 92 -11.72 1.10 -5.39
C GLY A 92 -10.67 1.92 -4.63
N GLY A 93 -10.83 3.25 -4.57
CA GLY A 93 -10.03 4.12 -3.71
C GLY A 93 -10.39 4.00 -2.23
N ALA A 94 -9.42 4.32 -1.35
CA ALA A 94 -9.66 4.34 0.09
C ALA A 94 -10.54 5.55 0.46
N LYS A 95 -11.58 5.34 1.29
CA LYS A 95 -12.43 6.43 1.80
C LYS A 95 -11.62 7.53 2.49
N ALA A 96 -10.62 7.16 3.28
CA ALA A 96 -9.76 8.14 3.97
C ALA A 96 -8.92 9.01 3.00
N ALA A 97 -8.67 8.53 1.79
CA ALA A 97 -7.93 9.29 0.79
C ALA A 97 -8.80 10.30 0.04
N SER A 98 -10.14 10.25 0.14
CA SER A 98 -11.00 11.19 -0.59
C SER A 98 -10.84 12.64 -0.10
N ALA A 99 -10.59 12.83 1.20
CA ALA A 99 -10.46 14.16 1.80
C ALA A 99 -9.22 14.94 1.35
N GLY A 100 -8.18 14.24 0.86
CA GLY A 100 -6.92 14.86 0.43
C GLY A 100 -6.79 15.08 -1.07
N ARG A 101 -7.87 14.92 -1.85
CA ARG A 101 -7.85 15.14 -3.29
C ARG A 101 -7.68 16.64 -3.63
N PRO A 102 -6.98 17.01 -4.72
CA PRO A 102 -6.23 16.13 -5.61
C PRO A 102 -4.89 15.70 -5.00
N TRP A 103 -4.51 14.46 -5.29
CA TRP A 103 -3.22 13.89 -4.94
C TRP A 103 -2.27 13.98 -6.14
N SER A 104 -1.03 14.42 -5.87
CA SER A 104 0.08 14.41 -6.82
C SER A 104 1.15 13.43 -6.38
N LEU A 105 1.86 12.84 -7.35
CA LEU A 105 3.03 12.02 -7.07
C LEU A 105 4.18 12.92 -6.58
N ALA A 106 4.83 12.51 -5.50
CA ALA A 106 6.03 13.19 -4.99
C ALA A 106 7.27 12.29 -5.07
N CYS A 107 7.12 10.99 -4.77
CA CYS A 107 8.21 10.02 -4.93
C CYS A 107 7.67 8.66 -5.30
N ILE A 108 8.37 7.94 -6.17
CA ILE A 108 8.11 6.55 -6.47
C ILE A 108 9.41 5.74 -6.40
N ILE A 109 9.31 4.57 -5.80
CA ILE A 109 10.43 3.65 -5.58
C ILE A 109 10.04 2.33 -6.24
N ARG A 110 10.80 1.95 -7.26
CA ARG A 110 10.57 0.76 -8.11
C ARG A 110 11.71 -0.23 -7.94
N GLY A 111 11.51 -1.47 -8.40
CA GLY A 111 12.51 -2.53 -8.33
C GLY A 111 12.29 -3.56 -7.21
N PHE A 112 11.18 -3.47 -6.47
CA PHE A 112 10.84 -4.51 -5.49
C PHE A 112 10.32 -5.76 -6.20
N VAL A 113 10.99 -6.88 -5.96
CA VAL A 113 10.60 -8.19 -6.53
C VAL A 113 9.38 -8.72 -5.77
N ASP A 114 9.38 -8.58 -4.45
CA ASP A 114 8.37 -9.13 -3.57
C ASP A 114 7.49 -8.06 -2.92
N ARG A 115 6.20 -8.39 -2.77
CA ARG A 115 5.26 -7.58 -2.00
C ARG A 115 5.73 -7.38 -0.57
N SER A 116 6.25 -8.45 0.04
CA SER A 116 6.72 -8.46 1.42
C SER A 116 7.84 -7.45 1.64
N GLU A 117 8.76 -7.37 0.69
CA GLU A 117 9.87 -6.41 0.71
C GLU A 117 9.35 -4.97 0.62
N ALA A 118 8.49 -4.68 -0.36
CA ALA A 118 7.88 -3.37 -0.50
C ALA A 118 7.06 -2.95 0.74
N CYS A 119 6.33 -3.88 1.37
CA CYS A 119 5.59 -3.61 2.61
C CYS A 119 6.50 -3.38 3.82
N ARG A 120 7.64 -4.08 3.91
CA ARG A 120 8.65 -3.82 4.95
C ARG A 120 9.25 -2.43 4.77
N PHE A 121 9.62 -2.06 3.55
CA PHE A 121 10.11 -0.73 3.21
C PHE A 121 9.10 0.37 3.58
N GLU A 122 7.84 0.20 3.17
CA GLU A 122 6.75 1.13 3.49
C GLU A 122 6.57 1.30 5.01
N SER A 123 6.58 0.19 5.75
CA SER A 123 6.43 0.18 7.21
C SER A 123 7.61 0.87 7.90
N LEU A 124 8.83 0.61 7.44
CA LEU A 124 10.06 1.23 7.95
C LEU A 124 10.05 2.74 7.69
N TRP A 125 9.74 3.16 6.47
CA TRP A 125 9.64 4.58 6.11
C TRP A 125 8.60 5.31 6.95
N LYS A 126 7.43 4.70 7.17
CA LYS A 126 6.40 5.24 8.06
C LYS A 126 6.87 5.29 9.52
N SER A 127 7.61 4.28 9.98
CA SER A 127 8.16 4.20 11.34
C SER A 127 9.18 5.30 11.60
N ILE A 128 10.19 5.43 10.74
CA ILE A 128 11.21 6.48 10.83
C ILE A 128 10.55 7.86 10.77
N SER A 129 9.62 8.06 9.83
CA SER A 129 8.89 9.33 9.71
C SER A 129 8.10 9.70 10.97
N ARG A 130 7.58 8.73 11.75
CA ARG A 130 6.93 9.00 13.05
C ARG A 130 7.92 9.27 14.18
N LYS A 131 9.08 8.61 14.16
CA LYS A 131 10.13 8.77 15.18
C LYS A 131 10.88 10.10 15.06
N MET A 132 10.96 10.66 13.86
CA MET A 132 11.58 11.97 13.65
C MET A 132 10.73 13.08 14.27
N SER A 133 11.36 13.94 15.06
CA SER A 133 10.72 15.15 15.57
C SER A 133 10.40 16.09 14.41
N ARG A 134 9.22 16.71 14.45
CA ARG A 134 8.90 17.81 13.54
C ARG A 134 9.67 19.02 14.03
N LYS A 135 10.76 19.37 13.35
CA LYS A 135 11.48 20.61 13.62
C LYS A 135 10.52 21.78 13.42
N LYS A 136 10.58 22.79 14.30
CA LYS A 136 9.65 23.93 14.34
C LYS A 136 9.62 24.61 12.95
N LYS A 137 8.41 24.93 12.49
CA LYS A 137 8.06 25.48 11.17
C LYS A 137 9.08 26.54 10.71
N GLU A 138 9.92 26.20 9.75
CA GLU A 138 10.71 27.19 9.02
C GLU A 138 9.78 27.80 7.95
N GLU A 139 9.60 29.12 8.00
CA GLU A 139 8.55 29.84 7.27
C GLU A 139 8.71 29.79 5.74
N ASN A 140 9.92 29.44 5.25
CA ASN A 140 10.27 29.44 3.82
C ASN A 140 10.25 28.05 3.13
N ALA A 141 9.84 26.98 3.82
CA ALA A 141 9.84 25.65 3.20
C ALA A 141 8.64 25.42 2.27
N VAL A 142 8.92 25.24 0.97
CA VAL A 142 7.92 25.03 -0.12
C VAL A 142 7.02 23.80 0.12
N ASN A 143 7.41 22.84 0.97
CA ASN A 143 6.51 21.79 1.49
C ASN A 143 7.15 21.10 2.71
N PRO A 144 6.84 21.49 3.97
CA PRO A 144 7.49 20.91 5.16
C PRO A 144 7.21 19.41 5.32
N VAL A 145 6.08 18.94 4.78
CA VAL A 145 5.71 17.51 4.79
C VAL A 145 6.60 16.70 3.84
N LEU A 146 6.93 17.26 2.67
CA LEU A 146 7.78 16.60 1.69
C LEU A 146 9.21 16.48 2.21
N GLN A 147 9.77 17.58 2.72
CA GLN A 147 11.10 17.58 3.34
C GLN A 147 11.20 16.57 4.49
N HIS A 148 10.19 16.51 5.36
CA HIS A 148 10.14 15.53 6.45
C HIS A 148 10.12 14.09 5.91
N ARG A 149 9.44 13.83 4.79
CA ARG A 149 9.39 12.51 4.16
C ARG A 149 10.70 12.14 3.47
N GLU A 150 11.34 13.09 2.83
CA GLU A 150 12.65 12.93 2.20
C GLU A 150 13.74 12.65 3.24
N ALA A 151 13.78 13.42 4.33
CA ALA A 151 14.68 13.14 5.45
C ALA A 151 14.45 11.74 6.05
N ALA A 152 13.19 11.30 6.12
CA ALA A 152 12.86 9.96 6.58
C ALA A 152 13.39 8.90 5.60
N LEU A 153 13.24 9.14 4.29
CA LEU A 153 13.71 8.22 3.25
C LEU A 153 15.22 8.09 3.29
N ASN A 154 15.95 9.18 3.51
CA ASN A 154 17.41 9.14 3.60
C ASN A 154 17.91 8.26 4.76
N ARG A 155 17.18 8.20 5.88
CA ARG A 155 17.46 7.25 6.96
C ARG A 155 17.03 5.82 6.63
N VAL A 156 15.95 5.62 5.86
CA VAL A 156 15.60 4.28 5.37
C VAL A 156 16.73 3.73 4.50
N LYS A 157 17.30 4.55 3.61
CA LYS A 157 18.42 4.16 2.74
C LYS A 157 19.67 3.71 3.50
N THR A 158 19.86 4.15 4.75
CA THR A 158 20.97 3.67 5.59
C THR A 158 20.67 2.34 6.28
N GLU A 159 19.39 1.97 6.43
CA GLU A 159 18.95 0.74 7.10
C GLU A 159 18.44 -0.35 6.13
N PHE A 160 18.24 -0.01 4.85
CA PHE A 160 17.65 -0.88 3.84
C PHE A 160 18.50 -0.86 2.57
N ASP A 161 18.85 -2.02 2.04
CA ASP A 161 19.62 -2.11 0.79
C ASP A 161 18.77 -1.60 -0.39
N CYS A 162 19.13 -0.42 -0.90
CA CYS A 162 18.44 0.25 -2.00
C CYS A 162 19.22 0.15 -3.31
N SER A 163 20.28 -0.66 -3.40
CA SER A 163 21.21 -0.68 -4.54
C SER A 163 20.51 -1.04 -5.86
N CYS A 164 19.47 -1.87 -5.80
CA CYS A 164 18.67 -2.30 -6.95
C CYS A 164 17.38 -1.47 -7.13
N LEU A 165 17.12 -0.48 -6.28
CA LEU A 165 15.87 0.28 -6.28
C LEU A 165 16.00 1.58 -7.09
N GLY A 166 15.06 1.79 -8.01
CA GLY A 166 14.92 3.05 -8.74
C GLY A 166 14.09 4.04 -7.94
N ILE A 167 14.72 5.06 -7.37
CA ILE A 167 14.07 6.11 -6.57
C ILE A 167 13.93 7.37 -7.42
N GLU A 168 12.71 7.73 -7.75
CA GLU A 168 12.38 8.89 -8.59
C GLU A 168 11.56 9.89 -7.77
N TRP A 169 12.08 11.11 -7.64
CA TRP A 169 11.36 12.24 -7.04
C TRP A 169 10.74 13.09 -8.13
N GLN A 170 9.49 13.49 -7.92
CA GLN A 170 8.82 14.48 -8.76
C GLN A 170 8.96 15.84 -8.09
N SER A 171 9.53 16.80 -8.83
CA SER A 171 9.50 18.20 -8.41
C SER A 171 8.05 18.65 -8.28
N PRO A 172 7.67 19.35 -7.19
CA PRO A 172 6.36 19.99 -7.14
C PRO A 172 6.32 20.95 -8.32
N ALA A 173 5.39 20.71 -9.25
CA ALA A 173 5.15 21.64 -10.35
C ALA A 173 4.84 23.01 -9.73
N LEU A 174 5.75 23.95 -9.93
CA LEU A 174 5.50 25.37 -9.68
C LEU A 174 4.45 25.77 -10.73
N ASN A 175 3.17 25.70 -10.34
CA ASN A 175 2.09 26.32 -11.09
C ASN A 175 1.90 27.75 -10.57
#